data_AF-W6L241-F1
#
_entry.id   AF-W6L241-F1
#
_cell.length_a   1.000
_cell.length_b   1.000
_cell.length_c   1.000
_cell.angle_alpha   90.00
_cell.angle_beta   90.00
_cell.angle_gamma   90.00
#
_symmetry.space_group_name_H-M   'P 1'
#
loop_
_entity.id
_entity.type
_entity.pdbx_description
1 polymer ?
#
loop_
_entity_poly.entity_id
_entity_poly.type
_entity_poly.pdbx_seq_one_letter_code
_entity_poly.pdbx_strand_id
1 'polypeptide(L)'
;MSLADDLAWSMVEEAVMRDRGFDEEKALANIVRSYLVRRGMARTLEAFDADLLDYACDNHTSPDVEEGPFKVPRTDSEVVKLPSILTDVQKRKNAQILCLKEHYAKAAAILPARSVVRIKLLCMESLKIENDQLAMTYVATKVAPLVPQCVDSQTAHGIYLDSVSYLLNRNGSTKIMDKALYTPHELAREVNEDLLHSTGPSSLNVLLSWADWQQKNAFPL
;
A
#
# COMPACT_ATOMS: atom_id res chain seq x y z
N MET A 1 8.33 -33.87 -21.57
CA MET A 1 7.02 -34.50 -21.30
C MET A 1 6.18 -34.39 -22.56
N SER A 2 5.26 -35.33 -22.79
CA SER A 2 4.38 -35.33 -23.96
C SER A 2 3.29 -34.26 -23.79
N LEU A 3 2.97 -33.51 -24.85
CA LEU A 3 1.87 -32.53 -24.89
C LEU A 3 0.51 -33.13 -24.45
N ALA A 4 0.35 -34.45 -24.61
CA ALA A 4 -0.84 -35.16 -24.16
C ALA A 4 -0.87 -35.39 -22.64
N ASP A 5 0.28 -35.52 -21.99
CA ASP A 5 0.37 -35.66 -20.53
C ASP A 5 0.07 -34.33 -19.85
N ASP A 6 0.58 -33.21 -20.38
CA ASP A 6 0.31 -31.86 -19.85
C ASP A 6 -1.18 -31.49 -19.99
N LEU A 7 -1.82 -31.88 -21.11
CA LEU A 7 -3.26 -31.66 -21.32
C LEU A 7 -4.12 -32.54 -20.39
N ALA A 8 -3.73 -33.80 -20.18
CA ALA A 8 -4.45 -34.70 -19.29
C ALA A 8 -4.36 -34.23 -17.82
N TRP A 9 -3.20 -33.70 -17.41
CA TRP A 9 -3.04 -33.11 -16.09
C TRP A 9 -3.85 -31.81 -15.92
N SER A 10 -3.89 -30.93 -16.93
CA SER A 10 -4.69 -29.71 -16.84
C SER A 10 -6.19 -30.02 -16.73
N MET A 11 -6.69 -31.04 -17.42
CA MET A 11 -8.09 -31.46 -17.34
C MET A 11 -8.46 -32.04 -15.97
N VAL A 12 -7.55 -32.79 -15.34
CA VAL A 12 -7.74 -33.32 -13.98
C VAL A 12 -7.70 -32.19 -12.96
N GLU A 13 -6.79 -31.23 -13.11
CA GLU A 13 -6.71 -30.04 -12.24
C GLU A 13 -7.98 -29.19 -12.36
N GLU A 14 -8.44 -28.92 -13.57
CA GLU A 14 -9.68 -28.17 -13.83
C GLU A 14 -10.93 -28.88 -13.27
N ALA A 15 -10.99 -30.22 -13.37
CA ALA A 15 -12.07 -31.02 -12.77
C ALA A 15 -12.05 -30.97 -11.24
N VAL A 16 -10.86 -31.05 -10.61
CA VAL A 16 -10.70 -30.95 -9.15
C VAL A 16 -11.04 -29.56 -8.64
N MET A 17 -10.70 -28.51 -9.40
CA MET A 17 -11.03 -27.12 -9.07
C MET A 17 -12.55 -26.90 -9.11
N ARG A 18 -13.23 -27.43 -10.14
CA ARG A 18 -14.71 -27.39 -10.24
C ARG A 18 -15.40 -28.19 -9.14
N ASP A 19 -14.94 -29.39 -8.82
CA ASP A 19 -15.51 -30.23 -7.75
C ASP A 19 -15.36 -29.60 -6.35
N ARG A 20 -14.32 -28.79 -6.14
CA ARG A 20 -14.11 -28.03 -4.90
C ARG A 20 -14.84 -26.68 -4.87
N GLY A 21 -15.54 -26.31 -5.94
CA GLY A 21 -16.18 -25.00 -6.09
C GLY A 21 -15.17 -23.85 -6.10
N PHE A 22 -13.93 -24.10 -6.55
CA PHE A 22 -12.90 -23.09 -6.64
C PHE A 22 -13.15 -22.21 -7.87
N ASP A 23 -13.48 -20.95 -7.61
CA ASP A 23 -13.69 -19.93 -8.63
C ASP A 23 -12.37 -19.17 -8.85
N GLU A 24 -11.64 -19.56 -9.89
CA GLU A 24 -10.36 -18.97 -10.26
C GLU A 24 -10.47 -17.48 -10.57
N GLU A 25 -11.56 -17.06 -11.21
CA GLU A 25 -11.80 -15.66 -11.56
C GLU A 25 -11.98 -14.83 -10.29
N LYS A 26 -12.71 -15.35 -9.30
CA LYS A 26 -12.85 -14.72 -7.98
C LYS A 26 -11.52 -14.67 -7.21
N ALA A 27 -10.69 -15.72 -7.30
CA ALA A 27 -9.37 -15.73 -6.67
C ALA A 27 -8.45 -14.67 -7.28
N LEU A 28 -8.39 -14.59 -8.62
CA LEU A 28 -7.63 -13.59 -9.36
C LEU A 28 -8.14 -12.17 -9.09
N ALA A 29 -9.46 -11.98 -9.09
CA ALA A 29 -10.07 -10.70 -8.75
C ALA A 29 -9.67 -10.21 -7.35
N ASN A 30 -9.66 -11.11 -6.35
CA ASN A 30 -9.20 -10.80 -5.00
C ASN A 30 -7.71 -10.47 -4.92
N ILE A 31 -6.86 -11.10 -5.75
CA ILE A 31 -5.43 -10.80 -5.84
C ILE A 31 -5.22 -9.38 -6.40
N VAL A 32 -5.91 -9.04 -7.49
CA VAL A 32 -5.85 -7.70 -8.11
C VAL A 32 -6.41 -6.65 -7.14
N ARG A 33 -7.55 -6.92 -6.51
CA ARG A 33 -8.17 -6.05 -5.51
C ARG A 33 -7.23 -5.76 -4.34
N SER A 34 -6.57 -6.79 -3.80
CA SER A 34 -5.56 -6.66 -2.73
C SER A 34 -4.40 -5.74 -3.13
N TYR A 35 -3.96 -5.83 -4.39
CA TYR A 35 -2.93 -4.93 -4.92
C TYR A 35 -3.41 -3.48 -5.02
N LEU A 36 -4.58 -3.24 -5.61
CA LEU A 36 -5.17 -1.91 -5.78
C LEU A 36 -5.40 -1.21 -4.43
N VAL A 37 -5.94 -1.95 -3.45
CA VAL A 37 -6.14 -1.46 -2.07
C VAL A 37 -4.80 -1.07 -1.45
N ARG A 38 -3.79 -1.94 -1.49
CA ARG A 38 -2.49 -1.63 -0.86
C ARG A 38 -1.79 -0.44 -1.50
N ARG A 39 -1.88 -0.27 -2.82
CA ARG A 39 -1.29 0.87 -3.54
C ARG A 39 -2.04 2.19 -3.42
N GLY A 40 -3.22 2.20 -2.79
CA GLY A 40 -4.01 3.43 -2.67
C GLY A 40 -4.72 3.82 -3.98
N MET A 41 -5.00 2.86 -4.87
CA MET A 41 -5.60 3.14 -6.19
C MET A 41 -7.13 3.24 -6.10
N ALA A 42 -7.65 4.25 -5.39
CA ALA A 42 -9.07 4.37 -5.06
C ALA A 42 -10.01 4.36 -6.28
N ARG A 43 -9.75 5.20 -7.29
CA ARG A 43 -10.59 5.28 -8.49
C ARG A 43 -10.56 3.99 -9.32
N THR A 44 -9.39 3.37 -9.43
CA THR A 44 -9.24 2.11 -10.17
C THR A 44 -9.91 0.97 -9.42
N LEU A 45 -9.86 0.97 -8.08
CA LEU A 45 -10.57 0.01 -7.24
C LEU A 45 -12.09 0.18 -7.38
N GLU A 46 -12.59 1.41 -7.39
CA GLU A 46 -14.02 1.70 -7.58
C GLU A 46 -14.52 1.25 -8.95
N ALA A 47 -13.78 1.57 -10.02
CA ALA A 47 -14.11 1.10 -11.37
C ALA A 47 -14.04 -0.44 -11.46
N PHE A 48 -13.01 -1.05 -10.90
CA PHE A 48 -12.84 -2.51 -10.88
C PHE A 48 -13.96 -3.23 -10.10
N ASP A 49 -14.35 -2.69 -8.95
CA ASP A 49 -15.45 -3.25 -8.16
C ASP A 49 -16.81 -3.10 -8.90
N ALA A 50 -17.00 -2.03 -9.69
CA ALA A 50 -18.19 -1.87 -10.54
C ALA A 50 -18.22 -2.87 -11.70
N ASP A 51 -17.10 -3.03 -12.42
CA ASP A 51 -16.98 -3.99 -13.53
C ASP A 51 -17.23 -5.44 -13.05
N LEU A 52 -16.74 -5.79 -11.85
CA LEU A 52 -17.00 -7.11 -11.25
C LEU A 52 -18.47 -7.33 -10.88
N LEU A 53 -19.18 -6.29 -10.46
CA LEU A 53 -20.61 -6.37 -10.15
C LEU A 53 -21.43 -6.56 -11.42
N ASP A 54 -21.10 -5.85 -12.50
CA ASP A 54 -21.75 -5.99 -13.79
C ASP A 54 -21.52 -7.40 -14.36
N TYR A 55 -20.28 -7.91 -14.28
CA TYR A 55 -19.93 -9.27 -14.71
C TYR A 55 -20.67 -10.36 -13.91
N ALA A 56 -20.83 -10.17 -12.60
CA ALA A 56 -21.60 -11.09 -11.75
C ALA A 56 -23.11 -11.05 -12.05
N CYS A 57 -23.66 -9.89 -12.45
CA CYS A 57 -25.08 -9.76 -12.80
C CYS A 57 -25.41 -10.43 -14.15
N ASP A 58 -24.50 -10.37 -15.12
CA ASP A 58 -24.73 -10.93 -16.46
C ASP A 58 -24.63 -12.47 -16.51
N ASN A 59 -23.88 -13.08 -15.58
CA ASN A 59 -23.70 -14.54 -15.52
C ASN A 59 -24.83 -15.29 -14.76
N HIS A 60 -25.84 -14.60 -14.24
CA HIS A 60 -27.02 -15.24 -13.65
C HIS A 60 -28.13 -15.49 -14.68
N THR A 61 -27.91 -16.48 -15.56
CA THR A 61 -28.99 -17.16 -16.31
C THR A 61 -28.98 -18.68 -16.00
N SER A 62 -29.44 -19.05 -14.78
CA SER A 62 -30.12 -20.30 -14.29
C SER A 62 -29.65 -21.73 -14.66
N PRO A 63 -30.10 -22.83 -13.98
CA PRO A 63 -30.97 -22.96 -12.79
C PRO A 63 -30.41 -23.88 -11.66
N ASP A 64 -31.10 -23.88 -10.51
CA ASP A 64 -31.18 -24.91 -9.44
C ASP A 64 -30.13 -26.05 -9.43
N VAL A 65 -29.17 -25.96 -8.51
CA VAL A 65 -28.38 -27.12 -8.08
C VAL A 65 -29.01 -27.66 -6.80
N GLU A 66 -29.60 -28.85 -6.90
CA GLU A 66 -30.14 -29.61 -5.77
C GLU A 66 -29.11 -29.73 -4.62
N GLU A 67 -29.58 -29.49 -3.40
CA GLU A 67 -28.80 -29.63 -2.17
C GLU A 67 -28.35 -31.08 -1.98
N GLY A 68 -27.08 -31.38 -2.30
CA GLY A 68 -26.42 -32.60 -1.86
C GLY A 68 -26.23 -32.64 -0.33
N PRO A 69 -26.11 -33.83 0.29
CA PRO A 69 -26.25 -34.02 1.74
C PRO A 69 -25.07 -33.53 2.59
N PHE A 70 -24.03 -32.98 1.97
CA PHE A 70 -22.84 -32.50 2.68
C PHE A 70 -22.83 -30.97 2.74
N LYS A 71 -23.43 -30.44 3.81
CA LYS A 71 -23.25 -29.04 4.21
C LYS A 71 -21.81 -28.85 4.69
N VAL A 72 -20.93 -28.48 3.77
CA VAL A 72 -19.64 -27.88 4.16
C VAL A 72 -19.95 -26.49 4.72
N PRO A 73 -19.46 -26.13 5.92
CA PRO A 73 -19.63 -24.78 6.43
C PRO A 73 -18.99 -23.81 5.44
N ARG A 74 -19.81 -23.05 4.71
CA ARG A 74 -19.35 -21.84 4.04
C ARG A 74 -18.81 -20.96 5.15
N THR A 75 -17.49 -20.86 5.26
CA THR A 75 -16.88 -19.71 5.91
C THR A 75 -17.17 -18.53 5.00
N ASP A 76 -18.38 -18.00 5.13
CA ASP A 76 -18.71 -16.62 4.82
C ASP A 76 -17.84 -15.78 5.77
N SER A 77 -16.53 -15.72 5.46
CA SER A 77 -15.65 -14.72 6.03
C SER A 77 -16.18 -13.42 5.50
N GLU A 78 -17.00 -12.79 6.35
CA GLU A 78 -17.43 -11.41 6.37
C GLU A 78 -17.17 -10.70 5.06
N VAL A 79 -18.25 -10.43 4.31
CA VAL A 79 -18.28 -9.37 3.31
C VAL A 79 -17.77 -8.10 3.99
N VAL A 80 -16.45 -7.88 3.89
CA VAL A 80 -15.74 -6.80 4.55
C VAL A 80 -16.38 -5.52 4.04
N LYS A 81 -16.87 -4.69 4.96
CA LYS A 81 -17.63 -3.46 4.70
C LYS A 81 -16.99 -2.62 3.58
N LEU A 82 -17.42 -2.83 2.34
CA LEU A 82 -16.93 -2.19 1.11
C LEU A 82 -16.70 -0.67 1.23
N PRO A 83 -17.64 0.12 1.78
CA PRO A 83 -17.46 1.58 1.80
C PRO A 83 -16.32 2.03 2.72
N SER A 84 -16.04 1.29 3.80
CA SER A 84 -14.97 1.66 4.74
C SER A 84 -13.58 1.51 4.11
N ILE A 85 -13.36 0.44 3.36
CA ILE A 85 -12.09 0.20 2.66
C ILE A 85 -11.85 1.30 1.62
N LEU A 86 -12.86 1.64 0.82
CA LEU A 86 -12.72 2.67 -0.21
C LEU A 86 -12.42 4.04 0.41
N THR A 87 -13.07 4.40 1.52
CA THR A 87 -12.77 5.65 2.23
C THR A 87 -11.34 5.70 2.76
N ASP A 88 -10.81 4.58 3.26
CA ASP A 88 -9.44 4.49 3.75
C ASP A 88 -8.42 4.55 2.61
N VAL A 89 -8.70 3.86 1.49
CA VAL A 89 -7.88 3.91 0.27
C VAL A 89 -7.86 5.34 -0.29
N GLN A 90 -9.01 6.04 -0.31
CA GLN A 90 -9.10 7.42 -0.77
C GLN A 90 -8.35 8.38 0.15
N LYS A 91 -8.45 8.21 1.48
CA LYS A 91 -7.68 9.00 2.46
C LYS A 91 -6.18 8.84 2.24
N ARG A 92 -5.72 7.61 2.02
CA ARG A 92 -4.31 7.32 1.69
C ARG A 92 -3.89 7.95 0.37
N LYS A 93 -4.72 7.83 -0.67
CA LYS A 93 -4.43 8.45 -1.97
C LYS A 93 -4.32 9.97 -1.88
N ASN A 94 -5.21 10.60 -1.13
CA ASN A 94 -5.16 12.04 -0.87
C ASN A 94 -3.86 12.44 -0.16
N ALA A 95 -3.43 11.67 0.84
CA ALA A 95 -2.17 11.91 1.54
C ALA A 95 -0.94 11.79 0.61
N GLN A 96 -0.93 10.79 -0.29
CA GLN A 96 0.11 10.65 -1.31
C GLN A 96 0.15 11.87 -2.25
N ILE A 97 -1.01 12.32 -2.74
CA ILE A 97 -1.11 13.48 -3.64
C ILE A 97 -0.61 14.75 -2.95
N LEU A 98 -0.91 14.93 -1.66
CA LEU A 98 -0.41 16.07 -0.88
C LEU A 98 1.12 16.05 -0.79
N CYS A 99 1.75 14.89 -0.63
CA CYS A 99 3.22 14.77 -0.64
C CYS A 99 3.81 15.12 -2.00
N LEU A 100 3.19 14.65 -3.10
CA LEU A 100 3.65 14.94 -4.47
C LEU A 100 3.48 16.42 -4.84
N LYS A 101 2.49 17.11 -4.27
CA LYS A 101 2.30 18.56 -4.39
C LYS A 101 3.10 19.37 -3.37
N GLU A 102 3.97 18.71 -2.59
CA GLU A 102 4.80 19.31 -1.56
C GLU A 102 4.03 20.11 -0.49
N HIS A 103 2.80 19.68 -0.19
CA HIS A 103 2.00 20.20 0.92
C HIS A 103 2.18 19.32 2.16
N TYR A 104 3.40 19.30 2.70
CA TYR A 104 3.80 18.32 3.72
C TYR A 104 3.10 18.55 5.06
N ALA A 105 2.85 19.80 5.45
CA ALA A 105 2.06 20.09 6.66
C ALA A 105 0.66 19.49 6.63
N LYS A 106 -0.01 19.55 5.46
CA LYS A 106 -1.36 18.98 5.27
C LYS A 106 -1.31 17.45 5.26
N ALA A 107 -0.30 16.86 4.62
CA ALA A 107 -0.09 15.41 4.65
C ALA A 107 0.18 14.90 6.08
N ALA A 108 1.03 15.61 6.83
CA ALA A 108 1.38 15.28 8.20
C ALA A 108 0.16 15.28 9.13
N ALA A 109 -0.81 16.17 8.92
CA ALA A 109 -2.04 16.24 9.70
C ALA A 109 -2.93 14.98 9.59
N ILE A 110 -2.82 14.24 8.48
CA ILE A 110 -3.60 13.01 8.23
C ILE A 110 -3.00 11.82 9.01
N LEU A 111 -1.70 11.87 9.30
CA LEU A 111 -0.96 10.80 9.98
C LEU A 111 -1.13 10.84 11.51
N PRO A 112 -1.06 9.67 12.17
CA PRO A 112 -1.10 9.61 13.63
C PRO A 112 0.13 10.30 14.25
N ALA A 113 -0.03 10.84 15.45
CA ALA A 113 1.04 11.56 16.15
C ALA A 113 2.29 10.71 16.44
N ARG A 114 2.12 9.37 16.52
CA ARG A 114 3.19 8.40 16.79
C ARG A 114 3.99 8.01 15.54
N SER A 115 3.61 8.52 14.36
CA SER A 115 4.24 8.21 13.07
C SER A 115 5.59 8.89 12.92
N VAL A 116 6.61 8.13 12.51
CA VAL A 116 7.92 8.69 12.13
C VAL A 116 7.82 9.46 10.81
N VAL A 117 6.95 9.02 9.90
CA VAL A 117 6.73 9.68 8.60
C VAL A 117 6.13 11.08 8.80
N ARG A 118 5.30 11.26 9.83
CA ARG A 118 4.79 12.59 10.22
C ARG A 118 5.93 13.55 10.56
N ILE A 119 6.94 13.08 11.27
CA ILE A 119 8.13 13.88 11.60
C ILE A 119 8.91 14.23 10.32
N LYS A 120 9.17 13.25 9.44
CA LYS A 120 9.83 13.50 8.14
C LYS A 120 9.13 14.60 7.33
N LEU A 121 7.81 14.55 7.24
CA LEU A 121 7.01 15.55 6.52
C LEU A 121 7.11 16.95 7.14
N LEU A 122 7.03 17.06 8.47
CA LEU A 122 7.15 18.35 9.15
C LEU A 122 8.57 18.92 9.05
N CYS A 123 9.60 18.07 9.10
CA CYS A 123 10.96 18.47 8.82
C CYS A 123 11.10 19.00 7.38
N MET A 124 10.55 18.29 6.39
CA MET A 124 10.55 18.73 5.00
C MET A 124 9.80 20.05 4.79
N GLU A 125 8.68 20.27 5.48
CA GLU A 125 7.97 21.55 5.47
C GLU A 125 8.85 22.68 6.01
N SER A 126 9.61 22.43 7.08
CA SER A 126 10.49 23.46 7.68
C SER A 126 11.58 23.93 6.72
N LEU A 127 12.06 23.05 5.83
CA LEU A 127 13.07 23.38 4.82
C LEU A 127 12.53 24.32 3.73
N LYS A 128 11.20 24.37 3.55
CA LYS A 128 10.55 25.29 2.62
C LYS A 128 10.48 26.73 3.16
N ILE A 129 10.77 26.93 4.46
CA ILE A 129 10.79 28.24 5.07
C ILE A 129 12.13 28.91 4.74
N GLU A 130 12.09 30.10 4.15
CA GLU A 130 13.31 30.83 3.74
C GLU A 130 14.10 31.37 4.93
N ASN A 131 13.41 31.80 5.99
CA ASN A 131 14.04 32.34 7.19
C ASN A 131 14.43 31.21 8.15
N ASP A 132 15.74 30.99 8.32
CA ASP A 132 16.29 29.92 9.15
C ASP A 132 15.86 30.02 10.62
N GLN A 133 15.69 31.22 11.17
CA GLN A 133 15.22 31.39 12.55
C GLN A 133 13.76 30.94 12.70
N LEU A 134 12.92 31.23 11.70
CA LEU A 134 11.53 30.75 11.66
C LEU A 134 11.48 29.24 11.41
N ALA A 135 12.34 28.70 10.54
CA ALA A 135 12.46 27.26 10.30
C ALA A 135 12.86 26.50 11.58
N MET A 136 13.86 27.01 12.30
CA MET A 136 14.30 26.44 13.58
C MET A 136 13.21 26.52 14.65
N THR A 137 12.49 27.64 14.73
CA THR A 137 11.36 27.79 15.65
C THR A 137 10.24 26.81 15.29
N TYR A 138 9.98 26.60 13.99
CA TYR A 138 9.00 25.62 13.52
C TYR A 138 9.39 24.21 13.94
N VAL A 139 10.65 23.80 13.71
CA VAL A 139 11.15 22.47 14.10
C VAL A 139 11.09 22.27 15.62
N ALA A 140 11.50 23.27 16.40
CA ALA A 140 11.44 23.22 17.86
C ALA A 140 10.00 23.12 18.42
N THR A 141 9.03 23.78 17.78
CA THR A 141 7.64 23.84 18.29
C THR A 141 6.74 22.75 17.73
N LYS A 142 6.95 22.31 16.48
CA LYS A 142 6.07 21.36 15.78
C LYS A 142 6.64 19.95 15.72
N VAL A 143 7.96 19.80 15.69
CA VAL A 143 8.61 18.48 15.53
C VAL A 143 9.10 17.94 16.87
N ALA A 144 9.86 18.74 17.65
CA ALA A 144 10.48 18.27 18.89
C ALA A 144 9.50 17.61 19.89
N PRO A 145 8.27 18.13 20.10
CA PRO A 145 7.31 17.50 21.02
C PRO A 145 6.79 16.13 20.55
N LEU A 146 6.89 15.82 19.26
CA LEU A 146 6.41 14.58 18.66
C LEU A 146 7.45 13.44 18.75
N VAL A 147 8.75 13.78 18.75
CA VAL A 147 9.87 12.82 18.82
C VAL A 147 9.73 11.78 19.96
N PRO A 148 9.41 12.16 21.21
CA PRO A 148 9.27 11.18 22.29
C PRO A 148 7.96 10.36 22.20
N GLN A 149 7.00 10.77 21.37
CA GLN A 149 5.70 10.11 21.23
C GLN A 149 5.69 9.04 20.13
N CYS A 150 6.75 9.00 19.31
CA CYS A 150 6.88 8.06 18.20
C CYS A 150 7.11 6.62 18.66
N VAL A 151 6.65 5.68 17.83
CA VAL A 151 6.90 4.24 18.04
C VAL A 151 8.39 3.94 18.03
N ASP A 152 9.13 4.61 17.13
CA ASP A 152 10.58 4.57 17.06
C ASP A 152 11.16 5.96 17.32
N SER A 153 11.38 6.24 18.61
CA SER A 153 11.91 7.54 19.06
C SER A 153 13.37 7.75 18.66
N GLN A 154 14.16 6.68 18.48
CA GLN A 154 15.57 6.80 18.08
C GLN A 154 15.68 7.30 16.64
N THR A 155 14.95 6.66 15.72
CA THR A 155 14.93 7.10 14.32
C THR A 155 14.30 8.48 14.19
N ALA A 156 13.22 8.77 14.93
CA ALA A 156 12.62 10.10 14.97
C ALA A 156 13.60 11.19 15.45
N HIS A 157 14.40 10.89 16.47
CA HIS A 157 15.41 11.81 16.99
C HIS A 157 16.55 12.04 16.00
N GLY A 158 17.02 10.98 15.32
CA GLY A 158 18.00 11.10 14.24
C GLY A 158 17.52 12.03 13.13
N ILE A 159 16.30 11.83 12.63
CA ILE A 159 15.69 12.69 11.60
C ILE A 159 15.58 14.15 12.07
N TYR A 160 15.19 14.36 13.32
CA TYR A 160 15.14 15.70 13.91
C TYR A 160 16.52 16.37 13.93
N LEU A 161 17.55 15.67 14.39
CA LEU A 161 18.93 16.19 14.43
C LEU A 161 19.48 16.46 13.04
N ASP A 162 19.24 15.59 12.07
CA ASP A 162 19.64 15.78 10.67
C ASP A 162 19.02 17.06 10.10
N SER A 163 17.74 17.30 10.41
CA SER A 163 17.01 18.49 9.96
C SER A 163 17.55 19.76 10.60
N VAL A 164 17.86 19.73 11.90
CA VAL A 164 18.49 20.86 12.61
C VAL A 164 19.88 21.14 12.07
N SER A 165 20.70 20.10 11.88
CA SER A 165 22.04 20.21 11.31
C SER A 165 22.00 20.81 9.90
N TYR A 166 21.03 20.39 9.09
CA TYR A 166 20.81 20.95 7.75
C TYR A 166 20.50 22.45 7.80
N LEU A 167 19.56 22.87 8.66
CA LEU A 167 19.18 24.28 8.80
C LEU A 167 20.34 25.15 9.30
N LEU A 168 21.16 24.65 10.23
CA LEU A 168 22.32 25.38 10.75
C LEU A 168 23.44 25.55 9.69
N ASN A 169 23.58 24.60 8.77
CA ASN A 169 24.63 24.59 7.75
C ASN A 169 24.19 25.09 6.38
N ARG A 170 22.91 25.49 6.23
CA ARG A 170 22.29 25.91 4.97
C ARG A 170 23.07 27.01 4.24
N ASN A 171 23.64 27.95 4.98
CA ASN A 171 24.36 29.10 4.42
C ASN A 171 25.89 28.93 4.40
N GLY A 172 26.42 27.83 4.96
CA GLY A 172 27.86 27.62 5.16
C GLY A 172 28.54 26.67 4.17
N SER A 173 27.79 25.86 3.41
CA SER A 173 28.36 24.87 2.49
C SER A 173 28.21 25.29 1.03
N THR A 174 29.34 25.67 0.40
CA THR A 174 29.48 25.84 -1.06
C THR A 174 29.48 24.51 -1.82
N LYS A 175 29.35 23.37 -1.14
CA LYS A 175 29.15 22.05 -1.73
C LYS A 175 27.70 21.63 -1.58
N ILE A 176 26.93 21.90 -2.63
CA ILE A 176 25.81 21.08 -3.14
C ILE A 176 25.07 20.31 -2.03
N MET A 177 24.09 20.97 -1.42
CA MET A 177 22.94 20.27 -0.84
C MET A 177 21.71 20.54 -1.71
N ASP A 178 21.82 20.33 -3.01
CA ASP A 178 20.66 20.28 -3.94
C ASP A 178 19.79 19.03 -3.68
N LYS A 179 20.19 18.17 -2.77
CA LYS A 179 19.43 16.97 -2.41
C LYS A 179 18.56 17.30 -1.22
N ALA A 180 17.28 17.58 -1.49
CA ALA A 180 16.22 17.48 -0.50
C ALA A 180 16.42 16.19 0.34
N LEU A 181 16.36 16.31 1.67
CA LEU A 181 16.57 15.19 2.61
C LEU A 181 15.77 13.94 2.22
N TYR A 182 14.59 14.14 1.62
CA TYR A 182 13.74 13.10 1.06
C TYR A 182 13.10 13.59 -0.25
N THR A 183 12.88 12.68 -1.20
CA THR A 183 12.12 13.01 -2.41
C THR A 183 10.60 12.98 -2.15
N PRO A 184 9.79 13.79 -2.87
CA PRO A 184 8.33 13.73 -2.76
C PRO A 184 7.74 12.34 -3.01
N HIS A 185 8.39 11.55 -3.87
CA HIS A 185 7.96 10.20 -4.25
C HIS A 185 8.22 9.17 -3.15
N GLU A 186 9.37 9.26 -2.48
CA GLU A 186 9.68 8.44 -1.30
C GLU A 186 8.71 8.74 -0.17
N LEU A 187 8.48 10.02 0.14
CA LEU A 187 7.53 10.44 1.17
C LEU A 187 6.10 9.96 0.84
N ALA A 188 5.65 10.10 -0.40
CA ALA A 188 4.34 9.61 -0.80
C ALA A 188 4.20 8.09 -0.61
N ARG A 189 5.27 7.31 -0.88
CA ARG A 189 5.28 5.87 -0.62
C ARG A 189 5.20 5.58 0.88
N GLU A 190 6.07 6.18 1.68
CA GLU A 190 6.12 5.96 3.13
C GLU A 190 4.81 6.34 3.82
N VAL A 191 4.17 7.44 3.40
CA VAL A 191 2.86 7.87 3.93
C VAL A 191 1.76 6.84 3.66
N ASN A 192 1.80 6.19 2.49
CA ASN A 192 0.84 5.14 2.19
C ASN A 192 1.06 3.90 3.06
N GLU A 193 2.32 3.51 3.26
CA GLU A 193 2.66 2.35 4.10
C GLU A 193 2.34 2.61 5.58
N ASP A 194 2.61 3.81 6.09
CA ASP A 194 2.34 4.16 7.50
C ASP A 194 0.83 4.22 7.81
N LEU A 195 0.01 4.58 6.83
CA LEU A 195 -1.45 4.53 6.93
C LEU A 195 -2.02 3.14 6.62
N LEU A 196 -1.21 2.20 6.15
CA LEU A 196 -1.65 0.84 5.86
C LEU A 196 -1.59 0.00 7.14
N HIS A 197 -2.74 -0.45 7.63
CA HIS A 197 -2.83 -1.26 8.85
C HIS A 197 -2.21 -2.67 8.73
N SER A 198 -1.86 -3.12 7.52
CA SER A 198 -1.32 -4.46 7.26
C SER A 198 0.12 -4.39 6.76
N THR A 199 1.04 -4.97 7.52
CA THR A 199 2.49 -4.98 7.25
C THR A 199 2.94 -6.04 6.22
N GLY A 200 2.06 -6.94 5.79
CA GLY A 200 2.41 -8.00 4.83
C GLY A 200 2.48 -7.51 3.37
N PRO A 201 3.20 -8.20 2.47
CA PRO A 201 3.14 -7.91 1.03
C PRO A 201 1.74 -8.17 0.43
N SER A 202 1.42 -7.56 -0.72
CA SER A 202 0.23 -7.96 -1.48
C SER A 202 0.38 -9.39 -1.99
N SER A 203 -0.73 -10.11 -2.11
CA SER A 203 -0.72 -11.47 -2.67
C SER A 203 -0.12 -11.49 -4.07
N LEU A 204 -0.37 -10.45 -4.88
CA LEU A 204 0.25 -10.28 -6.19
C LEU A 204 1.78 -10.13 -6.11
N ASN A 205 2.29 -9.34 -5.17
CA ASN A 205 3.74 -9.17 -5.01
C ASN A 205 4.42 -10.49 -4.59
N VAL A 206 3.76 -11.30 -3.77
CA VAL A 206 4.25 -12.63 -3.38
C VAL A 206 4.26 -13.58 -4.58
N LEU A 207 3.21 -13.58 -5.39
CA LEU A 207 3.15 -14.43 -6.59
C LEU A 207 4.19 -14.00 -7.63
N LEU A 208 4.38 -12.71 -7.85
CA LEU A 208 5.41 -12.19 -8.75
C LEU A 208 6.82 -12.49 -8.25
N SER A 209 7.10 -12.33 -6.95
CA SER A 209 8.42 -12.68 -6.40
C SER A 209 8.69 -14.19 -6.47
N TRP A 210 7.66 -15.01 -6.34
CA TRP A 210 7.76 -16.45 -6.51
C TRP A 210 8.00 -16.83 -7.98
N ALA A 211 7.30 -16.20 -8.93
CA ALA A 211 7.53 -16.38 -10.36
C ALA A 211 8.96 -15.98 -10.77
N ASP A 212 9.45 -14.83 -10.27
CA ASP A 212 10.84 -14.39 -10.47
C ASP A 212 11.84 -15.41 -9.91
N TRP A 213 11.54 -15.98 -8.74
CA TRP A 213 12.38 -17.00 -8.13
C TRP A 213 12.38 -18.29 -8.96
N GLN A 214 11.24 -18.72 -9.47
CA GLN A 214 11.15 -19.88 -10.37
C GLN A 214 11.93 -19.66 -11.67
N GLN A 215 11.86 -18.48 -12.26
CA GLN A 215 12.60 -18.16 -13.47
C GLN A 215 14.12 -18.18 -13.25
N LYS A 216 14.57 -17.73 -12.07
CA LYS A 216 16.01 -17.70 -11.69
C LYS A 216 16.54 -19.06 -11.24
N ASN A 217 15.69 -19.90 -10.66
CA ASN A 217 16.06 -21.21 -10.10
C ASN A 217 15.43 -22.36 -10.88
N ALA A 218 15.07 -22.14 -12.15
CA ALA A 218 14.61 -23.19 -13.03
C ALA A 218 15.72 -24.25 -13.09
N PHE A 219 15.51 -25.37 -12.40
CA PHE A 219 16.32 -26.56 -12.59
C PHE A 219 16.29 -26.87 -14.09
N PRO A 220 17.44 -27.08 -14.74
CA PRO A 220 17.44 -27.63 -16.09
C PRO A 220 16.75 -28.99 -16.00
N LEU A 221 15.53 -29.07 -16.56
CA LEU A 221 14.86 -30.32 -16.87
C LEU A 221 15.67 -31.09 -17.92
#